data_AF-A0A949PH09-F1
#
_entry.id   AF-A0A949PH09-F1
#
_cell.length_a   1.000
_cell.length_b   1.000
_cell.length_c   1.000
_cell.angle_alpha   90.00
_cell.angle_beta   90.00
_cell.angle_gamma   90.00
#
_symmetry.space_group_name_H-M   'P 1'
#
loop_
_entity.id
_entity.type
_entity.pdbx_description
1 polymer ?
#
loop_
_entity_poly.entity_id
_entity_poly.type
_entity_poly.pdbx_seq_one_letter_code
_entity_poly.pdbx_strand_id
1 'polypeptide(L)'
;MTLEALSFSADGGGGVADEWEEVATLWAALSPTRGFEESRGGKPEAQMGHKVLIRYRADLVPTMRLREGTRIFEIQTIRDVDERGAYQEVRCTERRVS
;
A
#
# COMPACT_ATOMS: atom_id res chain seq x y z
N MET A 1 0.75 8.02 8.91
CA MET A 1 0.34 7.09 7.83
C MET A 1 -0.91 6.38 8.29
N THR A 2 -1.90 6.19 7.43
CA THR A 2 -3.12 5.44 7.76
C THR A 2 -3.12 4.13 6.99
N LEU A 3 -3.45 3.03 7.66
CA LEU A 3 -3.74 1.74 7.04
C LEU A 3 -5.23 1.65 6.76
N GLU A 4 -5.60 1.25 5.54
CA GLU A 4 -6.98 1.10 5.13
C GLU A 4 -7.23 -0.30 4.54
N ALA A 5 -8.41 -0.84 4.81
CA ALA A 5 -8.87 -2.12 4.27
C ALA A 5 -10.15 -1.92 3.45
N LEU A 6 -10.41 -2.82 2.51
CA LEU A 6 -11.67 -2.84 1.78
C LEU A 6 -12.83 -3.12 2.73
N SER A 7 -13.84 -2.24 2.70
CA SER A 7 -15.13 -2.42 3.33
C SER A 7 -16.04 -3.20 2.36
N PHE A 8 -16.54 -4.35 2.79
CA PHE A 8 -17.51 -5.12 2.02
C PHE A 8 -18.91 -4.84 2.58
N SER A 9 -19.63 -3.86 2.02
CA SER A 9 -21.07 -3.74 2.28
C SER A 9 -21.82 -4.71 1.35
N ALA A 10 -22.60 -5.62 1.93
CA ALA A 10 -23.32 -6.67 1.21
C ALA A 10 -24.62 -6.18 0.54
N ASP A 11 -24.68 -4.90 0.14
CA ASP A 11 -25.87 -4.28 -0.42
C ASP A 11 -25.80 -4.37 -1.94
N GLY A 12 -26.27 -5.51 -2.46
CA GLY A 12 -26.21 -5.86 -3.87
C GLY A 12 -26.76 -4.78 -4.80
N GLY A 13 -25.98 -4.45 -5.83
CA GLY A 13 -26.47 -3.69 -6.98
C GLY A 13 -25.44 -2.78 -7.64
N GLY A 14 -24.68 -3.32 -8.59
CA GLY A 14 -24.19 -2.58 -9.77
C GLY A 14 -23.26 -1.39 -9.52
N GLY A 15 -21.95 -1.66 -9.46
CA GLY A 15 -20.89 -0.66 -9.47
C GLY A 15 -20.16 -0.59 -8.13
N VAL A 16 -19.28 -1.56 -7.86
CA VAL A 16 -18.45 -1.56 -6.65
C VAL A 16 -17.43 -0.44 -6.78
N ALA A 17 -17.77 0.74 -6.27
CA ALA A 17 -16.74 1.61 -5.76
C ALA A 17 -16.12 0.88 -4.56
N ASP A 18 -14.82 0.59 -4.62
CA ASP A 18 -14.09 0.05 -3.48
C ASP A 18 -14.21 1.07 -2.33
N GLU A 19 -15.04 0.76 -1.34
CA GLU A 19 -15.11 1.54 -0.10
C GLU A 19 -13.94 1.12 0.80
N TRP A 20 -13.20 2.09 1.33
CA TRP A 20 -12.01 1.85 2.15
C TRP A 20 -12.25 2.39 3.56
N GLU A 21 -12.05 1.55 4.56
CA GLU A 21 -12.18 1.90 5.97
C GLU A 21 -10.80 2.07 6.62
N GLU A 22 -10.67 3.08 7.50
CA GLU A 22 -9.46 3.30 8.30
C GLU A 22 -9.32 2.23 9.38
N VAL A 23 -8.32 1.37 9.25
CA VAL A 23 -8.02 0.31 10.23
C VAL A 23 -7.19 0.85 11.40
N ALA A 24 -6.16 1.65 11.08
CA ALA A 24 -5.27 2.21 12.10
C ALA A 24 -4.43 3.38 11.58
N THR A 25 -4.06 4.29 12.48
CA THR A 25 -2.99 5.27 12.24
C THR A 25 -1.66 4.71 12.74
N LEU A 26 -0.64 4.75 11.88
CA LEU A 26 0.68 4.17 12.09
C LEU A 26 1.79 5.22 11.96
N TRP A 27 2.81 5.04 12.79
CA TRP A 27 4.14 5.56 12.52
C TRP A 27 4.76 4.77 11.38
N ALA A 28 5.30 5.49 10.40
CA ALA A 28 5.88 4.89 9.21
C ALA A 28 6.99 5.79 8.66
N ALA A 29 8.09 5.18 8.22
CA ALA A 29 9.11 5.86 7.44
C ALA A 29 8.90 5.55 5.95
N LEU A 30 8.44 6.53 5.19
CA LEU A 30 8.23 6.44 3.75
C LEU A 30 9.52 6.86 3.02
N SER A 31 9.95 6.05 2.07
CA SER A 31 11.08 6.34 1.19
C SER A 31 10.70 6.01 -0.26
N PRO A 32 10.86 6.94 -1.22
CA PRO A 32 10.69 6.60 -2.63
C PRO A 32 11.79 5.61 -3.04
N THR A 33 11.42 4.56 -3.75
CA THR A 33 12.41 3.72 -4.44
C THR A 33 12.64 4.34 -5.81
N ARG A 34 13.90 4.60 -6.19
CA ARG A 34 14.23 4.99 -7.57
C ARG A 34 13.48 4.05 -8.51
N GLY A 35 12.73 4.64 -9.44
CA GLY A 35 11.68 3.98 -10.20
C GLY A 35 12.08 2.58 -10.64
N PHE A 36 11.16 1.64 -10.48
CA PHE A 36 11.24 0.33 -11.10
C PHE A 36 11.23 0.58 -12.62
N GLU A 37 12.40 0.83 -13.19
CA GLU A 37 12.59 0.93 -14.63
C GLU A 37 12.50 -0.47 -15.21
N GLU A 38 11.29 -1.02 -15.28
CA GLU A 38 11.02 -2.06 -16.26
C GLU A 38 10.84 -1.40 -17.62
N SER A 39 12.00 -1.04 -18.17
CA SER A 39 12.18 -0.89 -19.61
C SER A 39 12.03 -2.27 -20.24
N ARG A 40 10.79 -2.67 -20.53
CA ARG A 40 10.50 -3.72 -21.50
C ARG A 40 9.29 -3.34 -22.34
N GLY A 41 9.54 -2.53 -23.37
CA GLY A 41 8.81 -2.52 -24.64
C GLY A 41 7.28 -2.58 -24.57
N GLY A 42 6.65 -1.49 -24.14
CA GLY A 42 5.19 -1.29 -24.25
C GLY A 42 4.66 -0.50 -23.07
N LYS A 43 4.48 0.82 -23.26
CA LYS A 43 4.07 1.84 -22.26
C LYS A 43 3.51 1.27 -20.94
N PRO A 44 4.34 1.04 -19.91
CA PRO A 44 3.82 0.98 -18.55
C PRO A 44 3.68 2.42 -18.06
N GLU A 45 2.51 2.79 -17.53
CA GLU A 45 2.44 3.98 -16.68
C GLU A 45 3.50 3.81 -15.60
N ALA A 46 4.50 4.69 -15.56
CA ALA A 46 5.60 4.60 -14.62
C ALA A 46 5.06 4.78 -13.19
N GLN A 47 4.65 3.67 -12.55
CA GLN A 47 4.20 3.68 -11.17
C GLN A 47 5.41 3.94 -10.27
N MET A 48 5.31 4.98 -9.44
CA MET A 48 6.40 5.35 -8.54
C MET A 48 6.42 4.37 -7.37
N GLY A 49 7.44 3.52 -7.33
CA GLY A 49 7.65 2.58 -6.24
C GLY A 49 8.05 3.29 -4.94
N HIS A 50 7.60 2.76 -3.83
CA HIS A 50 7.87 3.26 -2.49
C HIS A 50 8.15 2.10 -1.54
N LYS A 51 8.91 2.43 -0.50
CA LYS A 51 9.26 1.56 0.60
C LYS A 51 8.78 2.21 1.89
N VAL A 52 8.00 1.49 2.67
CA VAL A 52 7.48 1.95 3.94
C VAL A 52 7.97 1.02 5.03
N LEU A 53 8.72 1.55 5.99
CA LEU A 53 9.10 0.80 7.19
C LEU A 53 8.12 1.11 8.31
N ILE A 54 7.48 0.08 8.87
CA ILE A 54 6.57 0.20 10.02
C ILE A 54 6.99 -0.76 11.13
N ARG A 55 6.46 -0.57 12.35
CA ARG A 55 6.54 -1.61 13.38
C ARG A 55 5.79 -2.85 12.93
N TYR A 56 6.29 -4.02 13.31
CA TYR A 56 5.63 -5.29 13.00
C TYR A 56 4.19 -5.32 13.48
N ARG A 57 3.31 -5.86 12.63
CA ARG A 57 1.94 -6.23 12.99
C ARG A 57 1.52 -7.49 12.25
N ALA A 58 0.72 -8.32 12.90
CA ALA A 58 0.29 -9.60 12.34
C ALA A 58 -0.88 -9.46 11.35
N ASP A 59 -1.65 -8.37 11.45
CA ASP A 59 -2.88 -8.16 10.69
C ASP A 59 -2.68 -7.37 9.39
N LEU A 60 -1.43 -7.06 9.01
CA LEU A 60 -1.13 -6.42 7.73
C LEU A 60 -1.19 -7.43 6.59
N VAL A 61 -2.04 -7.17 5.58
CA VAL A 61 -2.21 -8.03 4.40
C VAL A 61 -2.05 -7.23 3.10
N PRO A 62 -1.63 -7.85 1.99
CA PRO A 62 -1.35 -7.14 0.74
C PRO A 62 -2.58 -6.56 0.04
N THR A 63 -3.79 -6.99 0.41
CA THR A 63 -5.05 -6.41 -0.10
C THR A 63 -5.40 -5.06 0.53
N MET A 64 -4.68 -4.66 1.59
CA MET A 64 -4.83 -3.34 2.21
C MET A 64 -4.03 -2.28 1.44
N ARG A 65 -4.25 -1.01 1.79
CA ARG A 65 -3.47 0.12 1.27
C ARG A 65 -3.02 1.05 2.38
N LEU A 66 -1.98 1.84 2.09
CA LEU A 66 -1.50 2.90 2.97
C LEU A 66 -1.91 4.26 2.41
N ARG A 67 -2.29 5.19 3.28
CA ARG A 67 -2.64 6.58 2.92
C ARG A 67 -1.80 7.58 3.69
N GLU A 68 -1.23 8.55 2.97
CA GLU A 68 -0.55 9.72 3.53
C GLU A 68 -1.24 10.98 2.99
N GLY A 69 -2.11 11.60 3.79
CA GLY A 69 -2.92 12.73 3.34
C GLY A 69 -3.84 12.31 2.20
N THR A 70 -3.57 12.85 1.00
CA THR A 70 -4.30 12.53 -0.25
C THR A 70 -3.59 11.47 -1.10
N ARG A 71 -2.38 11.06 -0.74
CA ARG A 71 -1.58 10.08 -1.49
C ARG A 71 -1.96 8.66 -1.07
N ILE A 72 -2.20 7.79 -2.05
CA ILE A 72 -2.57 6.39 -1.85
C ILE A 72 -1.42 5.50 -2.31
N PHE A 73 -1.06 4.52 -1.48
CA PHE A 73 -0.01 3.56 -1.75
C PHE A 73 -0.57 2.13 -1.67
N GLU A 74 -0.58 1.45 -2.81
CA GLU A 74 -1.07 0.08 -2.92
C GLU A 74 0.03 -0.89 -2.50
N ILE A 75 -0.27 -1.76 -1.54
CA ILE A 75 0.70 -2.71 -1.02
C ILE A 75 0.99 -3.77 -2.08
N GLN A 76 2.27 -3.93 -2.42
CA GLN A 76 2.74 -4.95 -3.36
C GLN A 76 3.31 -6.14 -2.62
N THR A 77 4.17 -5.88 -1.62
CA THR A 77 4.81 -6.95 -0.82
C THR A 77 5.03 -6.48 0.60
N ILE A 78 4.95 -7.42 1.55
CA ILE A 78 5.26 -7.21 2.97
C ILE A 78 6.37 -8.18 3.35
N ARG A 79 7.41 -7.69 4.03
CA ARG A 79 8.52 -8.52 4.53
C ARG A 79 8.86 -8.14 5.96
N ASP A 80 9.01 -9.13 6.83
CA ASP A 80 9.58 -8.90 8.17
C ASP A 80 11.08 -8.59 8.06
N VAL A 81 11.51 -7.49 8.67
CA VAL A 81 12.91 -7.07 8.67
C VAL A 81 13.64 -7.89 9.73
N ASP A 82 14.70 -8.56 9.30
CA ASP A 82 15.55 -9.44 10.15
C ASP A 82 14.84 -10.67 10.71
N GLU A 83 13.58 -10.94 10.33
CA GLU A 83 12.78 -12.09 10.80
C GLU A 83 12.61 -12.14 12.33
N ARG A 84 12.73 -10.97 12.97
CA ARG A 84 12.67 -10.77 14.43
C ARG A 84 11.31 -10.29 14.93
N GLY A 85 10.37 -9.96 14.04
CA GLY A 85 9.07 -9.41 14.42
C GLY A 85 9.14 -8.00 15.03
N ALA A 86 10.18 -7.23 14.68
CA ALA A 86 10.35 -5.85 15.17
C ALA A 86 9.77 -4.82 14.19
N TYR A 87 10.09 -4.97 12.91
CA TYR A 87 9.70 -4.04 11.85
C TYR A 87 9.33 -4.79 10.57
N GLN A 88 8.42 -4.24 9.79
CA GLN A 88 8.06 -4.73 8.46
C GLN A 88 8.43 -3.70 7.40
N GLU A 89 9.08 -4.16 6.34
CA GLU A 89 9.25 -3.40 5.09
C GLU A 89 8.06 -3.72 4.17
N VAL A 90 7.32 -2.67 3.82
CA VAL A 90 6.20 -2.73 2.89
C VAL A 90 6.64 -2.05 1.60
N ARG A 91 6.63 -2.79 0.49
CA ARG A 91 6.81 -2.20 -0.84
C ARG A 91 5.45 -1.87 -1.40
N CYS A 92 5.33 -0.68 -1.97
CA CYS A 92 4.08 -0.18 -2.50
C CYS A 92 4.28 0.64 -3.77
N THR A 93 3.21 0.80 -4.54
CA THR A 93 3.15 1.73 -5.68
C THR A 93 2.22 2.88 -5.34
N GLU A 94 2.60 4.10 -5.72
CA GLU A 94 1.72 5.26 -5.54
C GLU A 94 0.66 5.29 -6.65
N ARG A 95 -0.61 5.30 -6.25
CA ARG A 95 -1.73 5.49 -7.15
C ARG A 95 -1.88 6.98 -7.46
N ARG A 96 -1.71 7.34 -8.73
CA ARG A 96 -2.02 8.69 -9.22
C ARG A 96 -3.48 8.74 -9.62
N VAL A 97 -4.24 9.62 -8.99
CA VAL A 97 -5.59 9.97 -9.44
C VAL A 97 -5.41 10.98 -10.58
N SER A 98 -5.91 10.66 -11.78
CA SER A 98 -6.03 11.61 -12.90
C SER A 98 -7.26 12.49 -12.75
#